data_AF-A0A7C3HNZ5-F1
#
_entry.id   AF-A0A7C3HNZ5-F1
#
_cell.length_a   1.000
_cell.length_b   1.000
_cell.length_c   1.000
_cell.angle_alpha   90.00
_cell.angle_beta   90.00
_cell.angle_gamma   90.00
#
_symmetry.space_group_name_H-M   'P 1'
#
loop_
_entity.id
_entity.type
_entity.pdbx_description
1 polymer ?
#
loop_
_entity_poly.entity_id
_entity_poly.type
_entity_poly.pdbx_seq_one_letter_code
_entity_poly.pdbx_strand_id
1 'polypeptide(L)' 'MGTTALNYSKGDEIDVTIDRPGLGMDEGIAHLDDNTMVVVVGAGDRVGETVHAVITGRLQTSLGNSFMASLKL' A
#
# COMPACT_ATOMS: atom_id res chain seq x y z
N MET A 1 5.16 -1.82 -27.10
CA MET A 1 3.82 -1.78 -26.49
C MET A 1 4.05 -1.52 -25.02
N GLY A 2 3.92 -0.26 -24.60
CA GLY A 2 4.34 0.19 -23.27
C GLY A 2 3.43 -0.37 -22.19
N THR A 3 4.01 -1.06 -21.22
CA THR A 3 3.38 -1.33 -19.94
C THR A 3 3.18 0.01 -19.25
N THR A 4 1.95 0.53 -19.24
CA THR A 4 1.59 1.67 -18.39
C THR A 4 1.69 1.18 -16.94
N ALA A 5 2.86 1.30 -16.32
CA ALA A 5 2.96 1.19 -14.88
C ALA A 5 2.03 2.25 -14.30
N LEU A 6 1.07 1.83 -13.49
CA LEU A 6 0.18 2.74 -12.77
C LEU A 6 1.06 3.61 -11.86
N ASN A 7 1.25 4.86 -12.25
CA ASN A 7 2.07 5.80 -11.49
C ASN A 7 1.22 6.39 -10.37
N TYR A 8 1.25 5.76 -9.20
CA TYR A 8 0.66 6.33 -7.99
C TYR A 8 1.51 7.49 -7.44
N SER A 9 0.82 8.53 -7.00
CA SER A 9 1.34 9.78 -6.45
C SER A 9 0.74 10.04 -5.06
N LYS A 10 1.40 10.93 -4.29
CA LYS A 10 0.87 11.35 -2.99
C LYS A 10 -0.50 12.00 -3.16
N GLY A 11 -1.48 11.54 -2.39
CA GLY A 11 -2.87 11.98 -2.46
C GLY A 11 -3.78 11.06 -3.26
N ASP A 12 -3.21 10.14 -4.06
CA ASP A 12 -4.02 9.17 -4.79
C ASP A 12 -4.71 8.21 -3.82
N GLU A 13 -5.98 7.93 -4.11
CA GLU A 13 -6.78 6.98 -3.35
C GLU A 13 -6.69 5.59 -3.98
N ILE A 14 -6.58 4.57 -3.14
CA ILE A 14 -6.45 3.18 -3.54
C ILE A 14 -7.38 2.30 -2.71
N ASP A 15 -7.88 1.25 -3.32
CA ASP A 15 -8.54 0.14 -2.62
C ASP A 15 -7.62 -1.06 -2.69
N VAL A 16 -7.20 -1.57 -1.52
CA VAL A 16 -6.26 -2.69 -1.43
C VAL A 16 -6.67 -3.66 -0.34
N THR A 17 -6.40 -4.94 -0.56
CA THR A 17 -6.62 -5.97 0.46
C THR A 17 -5.38 -6.15 1.30
N ILE A 18 -5.52 -6.08 2.62
CA ILE A 18 -4.40 -6.32 3.53
C ILE A 18 -4.12 -7.82 3.57
N ASP A 19 -2.97 -8.24 3.07
CA ASP A 19 -2.59 -9.66 2.99
C ASP A 19 -1.90 -10.17 4.26
N ARG A 20 -1.16 -9.31 4.98
CA ARG A 20 -0.49 -9.67 6.23
C ARG A 20 -0.19 -8.46 7.12
N PRO A 21 0.13 -8.67 8.41
CA PRO A 21 0.62 -7.61 9.29
C PRO A 21 1.93 -6.99 8.78
N GLY A 22 2.09 -5.69 9.01
CA GLY A 22 3.33 -4.95 8.79
C GLY A 22 4.34 -5.10 9.93
N LEU A 23 5.38 -4.27 9.91
CA LEU A 23 6.42 -4.30 10.95
C LEU A 23 5.97 -3.51 12.18
N GLY A 24 5.31 -2.38 11.98
CA GLY A 24 4.62 -1.62 13.02
C GLY A 24 3.30 -2.28 13.43
N MET A 25 2.93 -2.13 14.71
CA MET A 25 1.70 -2.72 15.25
C MET A 25 0.43 -2.18 14.55
N ASP A 26 0.48 -0.96 14.02
CA ASP A 26 -0.59 -0.32 13.26
C ASP A 26 -0.46 -0.48 11.74
N GLU A 27 0.57 -1.18 11.25
CA GLU A 27 0.82 -1.36 9.83
C GLU A 27 0.17 -2.63 9.28
N GLY A 28 -0.52 -2.51 8.15
CA GLY A 28 -0.87 -3.62 7.27
C GLY A 28 -0.02 -3.59 6.00
N ILE A 29 0.24 -4.75 5.42
CA ILE A 29 0.87 -4.88 4.09
C ILE A 29 -0.18 -5.30 3.08
N ALA A 30 -0.16 -4.66 1.93
CA ALA A 30 -0.93 -5.02 0.75
C ALA A 30 -0.05 -4.98 -0.50
N HIS A 31 -0.59 -5.48 -1.61
CA HIS A 31 0.04 -5.38 -2.93
C HIS A 31 -0.95 -4.79 -3.94
N LEU A 32 -0.43 -3.97 -4.84
CA LEU A 32 -1.14 -3.52 -6.04
C LEU A 32 -1.16 -4.64 -7.10
N ASP A 33 -1.91 -4.43 -8.18
CA ASP A 33 -2.06 -5.40 -9.28
C ASP A 33 -0.73 -5.80 -9.95
N ASP A 34 0.25 -4.89 -9.94
CA ASP A 34 1.59 -5.13 -10.47
C ASP A 34 2.56 -5.73 -9.43
N ASN A 35 2.02 -6.17 -8.30
CA ASN A 35 2.74 -6.73 -7.16
C ASN A 35 3.66 -5.72 -6.44
N THR A 36 3.47 -4.41 -6.66
CA THR A 36 4.13 -3.37 -5.86
C THR A 36 3.59 -3.41 -4.43
N MET A 37 4.49 -3.52 -3.45
CA MET A 37 4.15 -3.52 -2.04
C MET A 37 3.65 -2.14 -1.58
N VAL A 38 2.61 -2.14 -0.75
CA VAL A 38 2.06 -0.96 -0.08
C VAL A 38 2.01 -1.22 1.43
N VAL A 39 2.64 -0.33 2.20
CA VAL A 39 2.51 -0.28 3.65
C VAL A 39 1.35 0.64 4.00
N VAL A 40 0.30 0.12 4.65
CA VAL A 40 -0.91 0.86 5.00
C VAL A 40 -0.94 1.09 6.51
N VAL A 41 -0.73 2.34 6.93
CA VAL A 41 -0.78 2.76 8.34
C VAL A 41 -2.24 2.83 8.80
N GLY A 42 -2.49 2.32 10.01
CA GLY A 42 -3.83 2.18 10.61
C GLY A 42 -4.56 0.89 10.23
N ALA A 43 -3.92 0.00 9.47
CA ALA A 43 -4.52 -1.22 8.95
C ALA A 43 -3.98 -2.51 9.61
N GLY A 44 -3.22 -2.41 10.70
CA GLY A 44 -2.61 -3.57 11.39
C GLY A 44 -3.59 -4.67 11.81
N ASP A 45 -4.82 -4.29 12.19
CA ASP A 45 -5.86 -5.24 12.60
C ASP A 45 -6.83 -5.63 11.47
N ARG A 46 -6.51 -5.30 10.20
CA ARG A 46 -7.43 -5.41 9.06
C ARG A 46 -7.02 -6.48 8.05
N VAL A 47 -6.21 -7.45 8.47
CA VAL A 47 -5.75 -8.57 7.62
C VAL A 47 -6.96 -9.33 7.06
N GLY A 48 -6.97 -9.52 5.74
CA GLY A 48 -8.06 -10.14 5.00
C GLY A 48 -9.18 -9.17 4.57
N GLU A 49 -9.15 -7.92 5.02
CA GLU A 49 -10.12 -6.89 4.60
C GLU A 49 -9.58 -6.06 3.43
N THR A 50 -10.48 -5.70 2.51
CA THR A 50 -10.22 -4.63 1.55
C THR A 50 -10.48 -3.29 2.22
N VAL A 51 -9.48 -2.41 2.18
CA VAL A 51 -9.53 -1.09 2.79
C VAL A 51 -9.34 0.00 1.75
N HIS A 52 -9.98 1.14 2.00
CA HIS A 52 -9.75 2.36 1.26
C HIS A 52 -8.59 3.14 1.90
N ALA A 53 -7.60 3.57 1.13
CA ALA A 53 -6.41 4.22 1.66
C ALA A 53 -5.91 5.33 0.74
N VAL A 54 -5.13 6.26 1.30
CA VAL A 54 -4.54 7.38 0.57
C VAL A 54 -3.03 7.23 0.55
N ILE A 55 -2.41 7.26 -0.63
CA ILE A 55 -0.96 7.24 -0.77
C ILE A 55 -0.36 8.50 -0.13
N THR A 56 0.54 8.32 0.83
CA THR A 56 1.22 9.41 1.54
C THR A 56 2.66 9.60 1.09
N GLY A 57 3.28 8.57 0.48
CA GLY A 57 4.63 8.64 -0.02
C GLY A 57 5.11 7.36 -0.70
N ARG A 58 6.39 7.37 -1.10
CA ARG A 58 7.09 6.21 -1.67
C ARG A 58 8.26 5.86 -0.76
N LEU A 59 8.49 4.57 -0.59
CA LEU A 59 9.66 4.01 0.08
C LEU A 59 10.59 3.43 -0.98
N GLN A 60 11.85 3.84 -0.99
CA GLN A 60 12.86 3.31 -1.87
C GLN A 60 13.88 2.53 -1.05
N THR A 61 14.02 1.25 -1.34
CA THR A 61 14.98 0.35 -0.67
C THR A 61 15.83 -0.39 -1.71
N SER A 62 16.86 -1.10 -1.26
CA SER A 62 17.66 -1.97 -2.13
C SER A 62 16.86 -3.13 -2.75
N LEU A 63 15.71 -3.50 -2.17
CA LEU A 63 14.84 -4.57 -2.68
C LEU A 63 13.80 -4.09 -3.70
N GLY A 64 13.64 -2.78 -3.86
CA GLY A 64 12.71 -2.20 -4.81
C GLY A 64 11.96 -0.97 -4.29
N ASN A 65 10.96 -0.57 -5.07
CA ASN A 65 10.08 0.54 -4.74
C ASN A 65 8.82 0.00 -4.06
N SER A 66 8.35 0.72 -3.06
CA SER A 66 7.08 0.44 -2.37
C SER A 66 6.37 1.76 -2.12
N PHE A 67 5.07 1.70 -1.85
CA PHE A 67 4.31 2.87 -1.43
C PHE A 67 4.00 2.81 0.06
N MET A 68 3.77 3.98 0.65
CA MET A 68 3.19 4.12 1.97
C MET A 68 1.84 4.82 1.82
N ALA A 69 0.84 4.32 2.52
CA ALA A 69 -0.52 4.83 2.50
C ALA A 69 -1.08 4.91 3.93
N SER A 70 -2.13 5.69 4.11
CA SER A 70 -2.87 5.76 5.37
C SER A 70 -4.30 5.31 5.15
N LEU A 71 -4.81 4.49 6.06
CA LEU A 71 -6.20 4.05 6.06
C LEU A 71 -7.13 5.27 6.04
N LYS A 72 -8.10 5.23 5.15
CA LYS A 72 -9.20 6.20 5.07
C LYS A 72 -10.49 5.44 5.40
N LEU A 73 -11.15 5.88 6.47
CA LEU A 73 -12.43 5.34 6.92
C LEU A 73 -13.58 5.79 6.01
#